data_AF-A0A6M5GKH7-F1
#
_entry.id   AF-A0A6M5GKH7-F1
#
_cell.length_a   1.000
_cell.length_b   1.000
_cell.length_c   1.000
_cell.angle_alpha   90.00
_cell.angle_beta   90.00
_cell.angle_gamma   90.00
#
_symmetry.space_group_name_H-M   'P 1'
#
loop_
_entity.id
_entity.type
_entity.pdbx_description
1 polymer ?
#
loop_
_entity_poly.entity_id
_entity_poly.type
_entity_poly.pdbx_seq_one_letter_code
_entity_poly.pdbx_strand_id
1 'polypeptide(L)'
;MGQLMNDIVSTADAFTSNFSDKGPFDYSIESLVLVDNLLEELSDYEWDEDNLYSLESMVGCYVFETARRNYGGEYRWAEKEQQPLLIAGLPDFFVSIRAWEKVKGRVMNGKEDNIPFYIAGYKEHIERGKNKKGYSVTIV
;
A
#
# COMPACT_ATOMS: atom_id res chain seq x y z
N MET A 1 1.62 -4.12 20.21
CA MET A 1 1.51 -3.33 18.97
C MET A 1 1.29 -1.86 19.32
N GLY A 2 1.84 -0.93 18.53
CA GLY A 2 1.47 0.49 18.62
C GLY A 2 0.10 0.75 17.96
N GLN A 3 -0.55 1.86 18.33
CA GLN A 3 -1.91 2.22 17.86
C GLN A 3 -2.02 2.23 16.33
N LEU A 4 -1.10 2.90 15.64
CA LEU A 4 -1.08 2.97 14.17
C LEU A 4 -1.09 1.58 13.50
N MET A 5 -0.35 0.63 14.05
CA MET A 5 -0.32 -0.72 13.48
C MET A 5 -1.66 -1.42 13.63
N ASN A 6 -2.33 -1.26 14.78
CA ASN A 6 -3.64 -1.83 14.98
C ASN A 6 -4.66 -1.21 14.01
N ASP A 7 -4.62 0.12 13.84
CA ASP A 7 -5.54 0.84 12.97
C ASP A 7 -5.38 0.40 11.50
N ILE A 8 -4.13 0.26 11.02
CA ILE A 8 -3.85 -0.22 9.65
C ILE A 8 -4.33 -1.67 9.49
N VAL A 9 -4.02 -2.56 10.44
CA VAL A 9 -4.42 -3.98 10.36
C VAL A 9 -5.95 -4.11 10.39
N SER A 10 -6.64 -3.42 11.31
CA SER A 10 -8.10 -3.50 11.38
C SER A 10 -8.78 -2.93 10.14
N THR A 11 -8.21 -1.87 9.56
CA THR A 11 -8.73 -1.27 8.33
C THR A 11 -8.52 -2.20 7.13
N ALA A 12 -7.35 -2.85 7.05
CA ALA A 12 -7.07 -3.86 6.05
C ALA A 12 -8.00 -5.06 6.15
N ASP A 13 -8.28 -5.55 7.36
CA ASP A 13 -9.21 -6.66 7.58
C ASP A 13 -10.66 -6.25 7.22
N ALA A 14 -11.06 -5.01 7.53
CA ALA A 14 -12.35 -4.47 7.11
C ALA A 14 -12.49 -4.43 5.59
N PHE A 15 -11.42 -4.06 4.85
CA PHE A 15 -11.40 -4.12 3.39
C PHE A 15 -11.72 -5.54 2.87
N THR A 16 -11.10 -6.58 3.44
CA THR A 16 -11.35 -7.97 3.02
C THR A 16 -12.80 -8.39 3.21
N SER A 17 -13.47 -7.86 4.24
CA SER A 17 -14.88 -8.13 4.52
C SER A 17 -15.79 -7.35 3.57
N ASN A 18 -15.51 -6.06 3.37
CA ASN A 18 -16.31 -5.14 2.56
C ASN A 18 -16.34 -5.51 1.08
N PHE A 19 -15.26 -6.10 0.56
CA PHE A 19 -15.14 -6.50 -0.84
C PHE A 19 -15.08 -8.03 -1.02
N SER A 20 -15.58 -8.80 -0.05
CA SER A 20 -15.54 -10.27 -0.10
C SER A 20 -16.22 -10.88 -1.34
N ASP A 21 -17.13 -10.15 -1.99
CA ASP A 21 -17.78 -10.51 -3.25
C ASP A 21 -16.89 -10.31 -4.49
N LYS A 22 -15.83 -9.50 -4.39
CA LYS A 22 -14.90 -9.18 -5.49
C LYS A 22 -13.73 -10.16 -5.61
N GLY A 23 -13.48 -10.96 -4.58
CA GLY A 23 -12.51 -12.06 -4.64
C GLY A 23 -11.80 -12.33 -3.33
N PRO A 24 -10.93 -13.36 -3.30
CA PRO A 24 -10.15 -13.69 -2.11
C PRO A 24 -9.05 -12.64 -1.88
N PHE A 25 -9.29 -11.73 -0.95
CA PHE A 25 -8.29 -10.79 -0.43
C PHE A 25 -7.54 -11.42 0.75
N ASP A 26 -6.61 -12.33 0.42
CA ASP A 26 -5.90 -13.19 1.38
C ASP A 26 -4.49 -12.69 1.78
N TYR A 27 -4.14 -11.46 1.40
CA TYR A 27 -2.82 -10.84 1.61
C TYR A 27 -1.66 -11.51 0.86
N SER A 28 -1.93 -12.34 -0.15
CA SER A 28 -0.93 -12.80 -1.11
C SER A 28 -0.53 -11.68 -2.07
N ILE A 29 0.64 -11.77 -2.70
CA ILE A 29 1.05 -10.81 -3.74
C ILE A 29 0.12 -10.90 -4.95
N GLU A 30 -0.37 -12.09 -5.24
CA GLU A 30 -1.32 -12.36 -6.32
C GLU A 30 -2.66 -11.64 -6.10
N SER A 31 -3.10 -11.50 -4.85
CA SER A 31 -4.32 -10.76 -4.51
C SER A 31 -4.26 -9.27 -4.90
N LEU A 32 -3.07 -8.69 -5.10
CA LEU A 32 -2.92 -7.30 -5.56
C LEU A 32 -3.43 -7.10 -6.98
N VAL A 33 -3.51 -8.14 -7.80
CA VAL A 33 -4.15 -8.08 -9.11
C VAL A 33 -5.66 -7.85 -8.96
N LEU A 34 -6.29 -8.46 -7.96
CA LEU A 34 -7.71 -8.24 -7.66
C LEU A 34 -7.94 -6.82 -7.15
N VAL A 35 -7.01 -6.29 -6.34
CA VAL A 35 -7.04 -4.88 -5.91
C VAL A 35 -6.94 -3.94 -7.11
N ASP A 36 -6.02 -4.19 -8.04
CA ASP A 36 -5.86 -3.35 -9.23
C ASP A 36 -7.12 -3.37 -10.12
N ASN A 37 -7.74 -4.53 -10.29
CA ASN A 37 -9.01 -4.67 -11.01
C ASN A 37 -10.15 -3.93 -10.31
N LEU A 38 -10.25 -4.01 -8.98
CA LEU A 38 -11.22 -3.26 -8.20
C LEU A 38 -11.04 -1.75 -8.41
N LEU A 39 -9.81 -1.25 -8.40
CA LEU A 39 -9.52 0.17 -8.61
C LEU A 39 -9.81 0.62 -10.06
N GLU A 40 -9.64 -0.25 -11.06
CA GLU A 40 -10.10 0.00 -12.43
C GLU A 40 -11.62 0.13 -12.51
N GLU A 41 -12.38 -0.76 -11.85
CA GLU A 41 -13.84 -0.62 -11.79
C GLU A 41 -14.26 0.70 -11.15
N LEU A 42 -13.46 1.17 -10.18
CA LEU A 42 -13.71 2.40 -9.43
C LEU A 42 -13.21 3.68 -10.14
N SER A 43 -12.43 3.58 -11.21
CA SER A 43 -11.89 4.76 -11.92
C SER A 43 -12.94 5.53 -12.72
N ASP A 44 -14.07 4.90 -13.05
CA ASP A 44 -15.16 5.54 -13.79
C ASP A 44 -16.06 6.42 -12.91
N TYR A 45 -15.87 6.38 -11.58
CA TYR A 45 -16.66 7.16 -10.64
C TYR A 45 -16.08 8.56 -10.42
N GLU A 46 -16.96 9.55 -10.26
CA GLU A 46 -16.56 10.86 -9.74
C GLU A 46 -16.41 10.79 -8.22
N TRP A 47 -15.25 11.21 -7.72
CA TRP A 47 -14.90 11.17 -6.31
C TRP A 47 -14.87 12.58 -5.72
N ASP A 48 -15.61 12.79 -4.63
CA ASP A 48 -15.32 13.90 -3.71
C ASP A 48 -14.13 13.55 -2.80
N GLU A 49 -13.58 14.56 -2.12
CA GLU A 49 -12.37 14.42 -1.31
C GLU A 49 -12.53 13.42 -0.16
N ASP A 50 -13.69 13.39 0.50
CA ASP A 50 -13.93 12.54 1.67
C ASP A 50 -14.07 11.06 1.26
N ASN A 51 -14.79 10.80 0.17
CA ASN A 51 -14.95 9.46 -0.39
C ASN A 51 -13.62 8.94 -0.95
N LEU A 52 -12.85 9.81 -1.63
CA LEU A 52 -11.53 9.45 -2.14
C LEU A 52 -10.57 9.12 -1.00
N TYR A 53 -10.52 9.94 0.04
CA TYR A 53 -9.70 9.68 1.22
C TYR A 53 -10.05 8.35 1.90
N SER A 54 -11.35 8.06 2.02
CA SER A 54 -11.83 6.80 2.60
C SER A 54 -11.39 5.58 1.77
N LEU A 55 -11.42 5.69 0.44
CA LEU A 55 -10.93 4.66 -0.47
C LEU A 55 -9.40 4.47 -0.36
N GLU A 56 -8.65 5.57 -0.47
CA GLU A 56 -7.19 5.59 -0.34
C GLU A 56 -6.74 4.93 0.95
N SER A 57 -7.39 5.26 2.07
CA SER A 57 -7.11 4.71 3.38
C SER A 57 -7.39 3.21 3.45
N MET A 58 -8.59 2.80 3.06
CA MET A 58 -9.04 1.42 3.19
C MET A 58 -8.24 0.46 2.28
N VAL A 59 -8.13 0.78 1.00
CA VAL A 59 -7.40 -0.05 0.04
C VAL A 59 -5.90 0.05 0.29
N GLY A 60 -5.40 1.25 0.62
CA GLY A 60 -3.99 1.47 0.93
C GLY A 60 -3.53 0.67 2.15
N CYS A 61 -4.36 0.53 3.18
CA CYS A 61 -4.07 -0.33 4.33
C CYS A 61 -3.95 -1.81 3.94
N TYR A 62 -4.79 -2.32 3.04
CA TYR A 62 -4.67 -3.68 2.54
C TYR A 62 -3.38 -3.89 1.72
N VAL A 63 -3.03 -2.94 0.86
CA VAL A 63 -1.77 -2.96 0.08
C VAL A 63 -0.56 -2.94 1.03
N PHE A 64 -0.59 -2.09 2.06
CA PHE A 64 0.44 -2.04 3.09
C PHE A 64 0.59 -3.37 3.83
N GLU A 65 -0.51 -3.96 4.31
CA GLU A 65 -0.46 -5.23 5.04
C GLU A 65 0.02 -6.37 4.14
N THR A 66 -0.39 -6.39 2.88
CA THR A 66 0.10 -7.36 1.89
C THR A 66 1.62 -7.23 1.72
N ALA A 67 2.14 -6.03 1.54
CA ALA A 67 3.59 -5.81 1.43
C ALA A 67 4.33 -6.18 2.72
N ARG A 68 3.82 -5.77 3.89
CA ARG A 68 4.46 -6.02 5.19
C ARG A 68 4.49 -7.51 5.54
N ARG A 69 3.41 -8.26 5.27
CA ARG A 69 3.34 -9.70 5.53
C ARG A 69 4.31 -10.50 4.65
N ASN A 70 4.55 -10.04 3.42
CA ASN A 70 5.41 -10.75 2.46
C ASN A 70 6.90 -10.31 2.53
N TYR A 71 7.19 -9.05 2.86
CA TYR A 71 8.54 -8.48 2.79
C TYR A 71 9.03 -7.84 4.08
N GLY A 72 8.19 -7.79 5.12
CA GLY A 72 8.50 -7.15 6.40
C GLY A 72 8.36 -5.63 6.36
N GLY A 73 8.88 -4.99 7.39
CA GLY A 73 8.83 -3.54 7.58
C GLY A 73 7.95 -3.10 8.76
N GLU A 74 8.03 -1.82 9.07
CA GLU A 74 7.35 -1.19 10.19
C GLU A 74 6.57 0.03 9.72
N TYR A 75 5.41 0.25 10.33
CA TYR A 75 4.63 1.45 10.10
C TYR A 75 5.18 2.66 10.84
N ARG A 76 5.15 3.80 10.17
CA ARG A 76 5.42 5.12 10.75
C ARG A 76 4.42 6.13 10.19
N TRP A 77 3.96 7.04 11.04
CA TRP A 77 3.13 8.15 10.60
C TRP A 77 4.02 9.26 10.02
N ALA A 78 3.69 9.76 8.84
CA ALA A 78 4.38 10.88 8.22
C ALA A 78 3.59 12.17 8.46
N GLU A 79 4.01 12.96 9.45
CA GLU A 79 3.30 14.19 9.85
C GLU A 79 3.16 15.21 8.73
N LYS A 80 4.14 15.33 7.84
CA LYS A 80 4.08 16.31 6.75
C LYS A 80 3.03 15.92 5.71
N GLU A 81 2.92 14.63 5.42
CA GLU A 81 2.02 14.10 4.40
C GLU A 81 0.68 13.60 4.97
N GLN A 82 0.52 13.61 6.30
CA GLN A 82 -0.69 13.19 7.02
C GLN A 82 -1.18 11.79 6.60
N GLN A 83 -0.24 10.86 6.44
CA GLN A 83 -0.52 9.49 6.03
C GLN A 83 0.51 8.50 6.59
N PRO A 84 0.21 7.19 6.63
CA PRO A 84 1.17 6.18 7.04
C PRO A 84 2.20 5.86 5.95
N LEU A 85 3.37 5.42 6.40
CA LEU A 85 4.45 4.84 5.61
C LEU A 85 4.73 3.42 6.10
N LEU A 86 5.05 2.51 5.18
CA LEU A 86 5.73 1.26 5.51
C LEU A 86 7.21 1.40 5.21
N ILE A 87 8.07 1.11 6.19
CA ILE A 87 9.53 1.29 6.09
C ILE A 87 10.23 -0.05 6.36
N ALA A 88 11.15 -0.45 5.49
CA ALA A 88 12.00 -1.64 5.67
C ALA A 88 13.49 -1.31 5.58
N GLY A 89 14.30 -2.21 6.16
CA GLY A 89 15.76 -2.22 6.02
C GLY A 89 16.56 -1.53 7.13
N LEU A 90 15.89 -0.89 8.08
CA LEU A 90 16.57 -0.19 9.17
C LEU A 90 17.37 -1.16 10.07
N PRO A 91 18.54 -0.77 10.58
CA PRO A 91 19.22 0.52 10.38
C PRO A 91 20.16 0.57 9.14
N ASP A 92 20.31 -0.53 8.40
CA ASP A 92 21.37 -0.66 7.38
C ASP A 92 21.03 0.03 6.06
N PHE A 93 19.75 0.08 5.71
CA PHE A 93 19.22 0.77 4.54
C PHE A 93 17.78 1.24 4.80
N PHE A 94 17.22 2.01 3.87
CA PHE A 94 15.90 2.60 3.99
C PHE A 94 15.13 2.42 2.69
N VAL A 95 14.03 1.67 2.74
CA VAL A 95 13.06 1.61 1.65
C VAL A 95 11.70 1.88 2.25
N SER A 96 11.00 2.89 1.73
CA SER A 96 9.64 3.21 2.16
C SER A 96 8.65 3.31 1.02
N ILE A 97 7.38 3.01 1.31
CA ILE A 97 6.25 3.12 0.38
C ILE A 97 5.12 3.98 0.96
N ARG A 98 4.38 4.65 0.08
CA ARG A 98 3.16 5.45 0.31
C ARG A 98 1.98 4.86 -0.47
N ALA A 99 1.36 3.81 0.07
CA ALA A 99 0.30 3.10 -0.65
C ALA A 99 -0.96 3.96 -0.90
N TRP A 100 -1.29 4.91 -0.02
CA TRP A 100 -2.47 5.75 -0.16
C TRP A 100 -2.37 6.66 -1.41
N GLU A 101 -1.22 7.34 -1.58
CA GLU A 101 -0.92 8.11 -2.80
C GLU A 101 -1.00 7.23 -4.06
N LYS A 102 -0.49 5.99 -3.99
CA LYS A 102 -0.53 5.09 -5.13
C LYS A 102 -1.96 4.65 -5.49
N VAL A 103 -2.80 4.35 -4.49
CA VAL A 103 -4.22 4.03 -4.71
C VAL A 103 -4.95 5.21 -5.34
N LYS A 104 -4.73 6.42 -4.84
CA LYS A 104 -5.27 7.65 -5.45
C LYS A 104 -4.89 7.74 -6.92
N GLY A 105 -3.59 7.61 -7.21
CA GLY A 105 -3.07 7.64 -8.57
C GLY A 105 -3.72 6.59 -9.45
N ARG A 106 -3.90 5.37 -8.95
CA ARG A 106 -4.51 4.27 -9.72
C ARG A 106 -5.94 4.56 -10.16
N VAL A 107 -6.72 5.23 -9.32
CA VAL A 107 -8.11 5.61 -9.62
C VAL A 107 -8.16 6.84 -10.53
N MET A 108 -7.30 7.83 -10.30
CA MET A 108 -7.34 9.11 -11.00
C MET A 108 -6.60 9.11 -12.35
N ASN A 109 -5.46 8.42 -12.43
CA ASN A 109 -4.56 8.39 -13.58
C ASN A 109 -4.63 7.07 -14.36
N GLY A 110 -5.26 6.03 -13.79
CA GLY A 110 -5.40 4.72 -14.40
C GLY A 110 -4.12 3.87 -14.30
N LYS A 111 -3.85 3.09 -15.35
CA LYS A 111 -2.88 1.97 -15.35
C LYS A 111 -1.43 2.35 -15.11
N GLU A 112 -1.07 3.63 -15.23
CA GLU A 112 0.29 4.11 -14.91
C GLU A 112 0.64 3.90 -13.43
N ASP A 113 -0.36 3.83 -12.55
CA ASP A 113 -0.21 3.63 -11.11
C ASP A 113 -0.56 2.18 -10.70
N ASN A 114 -0.17 1.19 -11.50
CA ASN A 114 -0.45 -0.22 -11.27
C ASN A 114 0.06 -0.75 -9.91
N ILE A 115 -0.84 -1.31 -9.10
CA ILE A 115 -0.55 -1.72 -7.72
C ILE A 115 0.45 -2.91 -7.64
N PRO A 116 0.30 -3.99 -8.43
CA PRO A 116 1.28 -5.08 -8.45
C PRO A 116 2.70 -4.60 -8.82
N PHE A 117 2.82 -3.75 -9.85
CA PHE A 117 4.11 -3.21 -10.28
C PHE A 117 4.76 -2.36 -9.17
N TYR A 118 3.97 -1.53 -8.50
CA TYR A 118 4.41 -0.75 -7.36
C TYR A 118 5.01 -1.60 -6.24
N ILE A 119 4.32 -2.68 -5.83
CA ILE A 119 4.81 -3.59 -4.78
C ILE A 119 5.99 -4.44 -5.25
N ALA A 120 6.07 -4.80 -6.54
CA ALA A 120 7.25 -5.43 -7.11
C ALA A 120 8.49 -4.53 -6.99
N GLY A 121 8.33 -3.22 -7.23
CA GLY A 121 9.38 -2.23 -7.01
C GLY A 121 9.86 -2.17 -5.55
N TYR A 122 8.93 -2.24 -4.58
CA TYR A 122 9.28 -2.30 -3.16
C TYR A 122 10.20 -3.48 -2.82
N LYS A 123 9.85 -4.67 -3.31
CA LYS A 123 10.68 -5.88 -3.17
C LYS A 123 12.06 -5.68 -3.78
N GLU A 124 12.13 -5.18 -5.03
CA GLU A 124 13.40 -4.97 -5.73
C GLU A 124 14.32 -4.00 -4.96
N HIS A 125 13.76 -2.89 -4.47
CA HIS A 125 14.48 -1.89 -3.71
C HIS A 125 15.00 -2.44 -2.37
N ILE A 126 14.24 -3.32 -1.70
CA ILE A 126 14.70 -4.03 -0.50
C ILE A 126 15.90 -4.92 -0.83
N GLU A 127 15.82 -5.73 -1.90
CA GLU A 127 16.94 -6.60 -2.30
C GLU A 127 18.18 -5.79 -2.70
N ARG A 128 18.00 -4.64 -3.34
CA ARG A 128 19.09 -3.71 -3.61
C ARG A 128 19.71 -3.13 -2.34
N GLY A 129 18.88 -2.76 -1.36
CA GLY A 129 19.31 -2.21 -0.09
C GLY A 129 20.15 -3.18 0.73
N LYS A 130 19.79 -4.47 0.75
CA LYS A 130 20.58 -5.54 1.38
C LYS A 130 22.02 -5.62 0.85
N ASN A 131 22.23 -5.26 -0.42
CA ASN A 131 23.54 -5.29 -1.08
C ASN A 131 24.29 -3.95 -1.06
N LYS A 132 23.67 -2.87 -0.53
CA LYS A 132 24.26 -1.52 -0.50
C LYS A 132 23.88 -0.79 0.79
N LYS A 133 24.80 -0.80 1.76
CA LYS A 133 24.64 -0.04 3.01
C LYS A 133 24.40 1.44 2.73
N GLY A 134 23.47 2.06 3.46
CA GLY A 134 23.07 3.46 3.27
C GLY A 134 22.20 3.70 2.03
N TYR A 135 21.75 2.65 1.34
CA TYR A 135 20.74 2.79 0.31
C TYR A 135 19.46 3.38 0.89
N SER A 136 18.89 4.38 0.22
CA SER A 136 17.69 5.09 0.68
C SER A 136 16.80 5.41 -0.50
N VAL A 137 15.51 5.03 -0.42
CA VAL A 137 14.49 5.37 -1.41
C VAL A 137 13.09 5.41 -0.79
N THR A 138 12.27 6.32 -1.29
CA THR A 138 10.81 6.34 -1.06
C THR A 138 10.13 6.14 -2.41
N ILE A 139 9.23 5.17 -2.48
CA ILE A 139 8.47 4.85 -3.69
C ILE A 139 7.07 5.45 -3.50
N VAL A 140 6.69 6.34 -4.41
CA VAL A 140 5.40 7.05 -4.43
C VAL A 140 4.55 6.61 -5.59
#